data_AF-W2ENY0-F1
#
_entry.id   AF-W2ENY0-F1
#
_cell.length_a   1.000
_cell.length_b   1.000
_cell.length_c   1.000
_cell.angle_alpha   90.00
_cell.angle_beta   90.00
_cell.angle_gamma   90.00
#
_symmetry.space_group_name_H-M   'P 1'
#
loop_
_entity.id
_entity.type
_entity.pdbx_description
1 polymer ?
#
loop_
_entity_poly.entity_id
_entity_poly.type
_entity_poly.pdbx_seq_one_letter_code
_entity_poly.pdbx_strand_id
1 'polypeptide(L)'
;MEPMRSIREKQRAYQEQLLRELHGELEQRGITAVFIVDNKDQPALDVTDSRLRARRVYVHLAFLWFYWGDQYDERVSCLRIGPAADVIERAAQAGWHEGEQGELNVDLSKALYADRL
;
A
#
# COMPACT_ATOMS: atom_id res chain seq x y z
N MET A 1 10.66 33.22 -5.69
CA MET A 1 9.32 32.88 -5.19
C MET A 1 9.00 31.51 -5.77
N GLU A 2 9.13 30.45 -4.98
CA GLU A 2 8.86 29.09 -5.48
C GLU A 2 7.38 28.96 -5.86
N PRO A 3 7.04 28.31 -6.98
CA PRO A 3 5.64 28.04 -7.31
C PRO A 3 5.03 27.16 -6.21
N MET A 4 3.92 27.61 -5.63
CA MET A 4 3.17 26.82 -4.65
C MET A 4 2.67 25.54 -5.33
N ARG A 5 3.28 24.40 -5.00
CA ARG A 5 2.77 23.09 -5.41
C ARG A 5 1.32 22.93 -4.92
N SER A 6 0.46 22.47 -5.81
CA SER A 6 -0.91 22.11 -5.52
C SER A 6 -0.98 21.03 -4.43
N ILE A 7 -2.11 20.93 -3.74
CA ILE A 7 -2.35 19.90 -2.73
C ILE A 7 -2.17 18.50 -3.34
N ARG A 8 -2.60 18.30 -4.59
CA ARG A 8 -2.46 17.02 -5.32
C ARG A 8 -0.99 16.64 -5.53
N GLU A 9 -0.15 17.59 -5.95
CA GLU A 9 1.29 17.34 -6.12
C GLU A 9 1.98 17.01 -4.79
N LYS A 10 1.57 17.67 -3.70
CA LYS A 10 2.08 17.36 -2.36
C LYS A 10 1.66 15.96 -1.90
N GLN A 11 0.40 15.60 -2.11
CA GLN A 11 -0.12 14.26 -1.81
C GLN A 11 0.61 13.19 -2.62
N ARG A 12 0.78 13.39 -3.92
CA ARG A 12 1.53 12.49 -4.79
C ARG A 12 2.97 12.32 -4.29
N ALA A 13 3.69 13.42 -4.07
CA ALA A 13 5.06 13.36 -3.56
C ALA A 13 5.16 12.58 -2.24
N TYR A 14 4.16 12.74 -1.36
CA TYR A 14 4.13 12.01 -0.10
C TYR A 14 3.82 10.51 -0.27
N GLN A 15 2.92 10.14 -1.18
CA GLN A 15 2.70 8.73 -1.54
C GLN A 15 3.97 8.11 -2.10
N GLU A 16 4.64 8.79 -3.04
CA GLU A 16 5.90 8.31 -3.62
C GLU A 16 6.99 8.15 -2.57
N GLN A 17 7.09 9.09 -1.62
CA GLN A 17 8.02 8.98 -0.50
C GLN A 17 7.75 7.73 0.34
N LEU A 18 6.51 7.53 0.80
CA LEU A 18 6.12 6.36 1.61
C LEU A 18 6.39 5.04 0.86
N LEU A 19 6.11 4.99 -0.43
CA LEU A 19 6.39 3.82 -1.27
C LEU A 19 7.89 3.58 -1.45
N ARG A 20 8.72 4.62 -1.56
CA ARG A 20 10.19 4.47 -1.63
C ARG A 20 10.77 3.96 -0.31
N GLU A 21 10.27 4.47 0.82
CA GLU A 21 10.65 3.99 2.15
C GLU A 21 10.26 2.51 2.33
N LEU A 22 9.03 2.14 1.95
CA LEU A 22 8.58 0.75 1.96
C LEU A 22 9.43 -0.14 1.03
N HIS A 23 9.75 0.34 -0.17
CA HIS A 23 10.60 -0.40 -1.10
C HIS A 23 11.97 -0.72 -0.49
N GLY A 24 12.62 0.25 0.16
CA GLY A 24 13.92 0.01 0.82
C GLY A 24 13.84 -1.05 1.92
N GLU A 25 12.76 -1.05 2.72
CA GLU A 25 12.53 -2.07 3.74
C GLU A 25 12.28 -3.46 3.13
N LEU A 26 11.49 -3.56 2.06
CA LEU A 26 11.21 -4.82 1.38
C LEU A 26 12.47 -5.38 0.68
N GLU A 27 13.28 -4.51 0.07
CA GLU A 27 14.53 -4.87 -0.58
C GLU A 27 15.54 -5.45 0.43
N GLN A 28 15.66 -4.85 1.61
CA GLN A 28 16.51 -5.38 2.70
C GLN A 28 16.06 -6.76 3.20
N ARG A 29 14.78 -7.10 3.04
CA ARG A 29 14.21 -8.43 3.37
C ARG A 29 14.30 -9.42 2.20
N GLY A 30 14.85 -9.02 1.06
CA GLY A 30 14.95 -9.85 -0.14
C GLY A 30 13.63 -10.03 -0.89
N ILE A 31 12.63 -9.20 -0.62
CA ILE A 31 11.36 -9.20 -1.34
C ILE A 31 11.52 -8.36 -2.61
N THR A 32 11.22 -8.95 -3.77
CA THR A 32 11.24 -8.23 -5.05
C THR A 32 10.04 -7.28 -5.11
N ALA A 33 10.32 -5.99 -5.13
CA ALA A 33 9.34 -4.93 -5.32
C ALA A 33 9.81 -3.99 -6.44
N VAL A 34 8.90 -3.53 -7.29
CA VAL A 34 9.20 -2.60 -8.38
C VAL A 34 8.30 -1.39 -8.27
N PHE A 35 8.90 -0.20 -8.30
CA PHE A 35 8.14 1.04 -8.33
C PHE A 35 7.48 1.25 -9.69
N ILE A 36 6.17 1.49 -9.69
CA ILE A 36 5.39 1.71 -10.90
C ILE A 36 4.45 2.93 -10.75
N VAL A 37 3.98 3.42 -11.88
CA VAL A 37 2.81 4.31 -11.97
C VAL A 37 1.80 3.60 -12.84
N ASP A 38 0.58 3.41 -12.34
CA ASP A 38 -0.44 2.68 -13.08
C ASP A 38 -1.12 3.56 -14.16
N ASN A 39 -2.09 2.97 -14.86
CA ASN A 39 -2.85 3.65 -15.91
C ASN A 39 -3.77 4.78 -15.41
N LYS A 40 -3.97 4.90 -14.08
CA LYS A 40 -4.71 5.98 -13.42
C LYS A 40 -3.76 7.06 -12.87
N ASP A 41 -2.48 7.01 -13.24
CA ASP A 41 -1.43 7.92 -12.75
C ASP A 41 -1.23 7.82 -11.22
N GLN A 42 -1.56 6.67 -10.63
CA GLN A 42 -1.37 6.40 -9.20
C GLN A 42 -0.04 5.67 -8.97
N PRO A 43 0.84 6.17 -8.08
CA PRO A 43 2.09 5.49 -7.74
C PRO A 43 1.81 4.24 -6.88
N ALA A 44 2.56 3.17 -7.14
CA ALA A 44 2.46 1.90 -6.43
C ALA A 44 3.79 1.13 -6.41
N LEU A 45 3.83 0.05 -5.62
CA LEU A 45 4.85 -1.00 -5.74
C LEU A 45 4.21 -2.28 -6.27
N ASP A 46 4.74 -2.85 -7.34
CA ASP A 46 4.48 -4.24 -7.72
C ASP A 46 5.36 -5.15 -6.85
N VAL A 47 4.75 -5.86 -5.89
CA VAL A 47 5.44 -6.78 -4.97
C VAL A 47 5.19 -8.22 -5.38
N THR A 48 6.27 -8.98 -5.58
CA THR A 48 6.21 -10.38 -6.01
C THR A 48 6.10 -11.32 -4.80
N ASP A 49 5.14 -12.25 -4.84
CA ASP A 49 4.99 -13.31 -3.82
C ASP A 49 5.90 -14.53 -4.06
N SER A 50 5.85 -15.47 -3.12
CA SER A 50 6.55 -16.76 -3.18
C SER A 50 6.16 -17.65 -4.37
N ARG A 51 5.08 -17.32 -5.10
CA ARG A 51 4.59 -18.02 -6.30
C ARG A 51 4.82 -17.21 -7.58
N LEU A 52 5.68 -16.18 -7.53
CA LEU A 52 6.01 -15.29 -8.64
C LEU A 52 4.82 -14.50 -9.19
N ARG A 53 3.81 -14.26 -8.36
CA ARG A 53 2.68 -13.38 -8.71
C ARG A 53 2.95 -11.99 -8.16
N ALA A 54 2.77 -10.98 -8.99
CA ALA A 54 2.86 -9.59 -8.57
C ALA A 54 1.52 -9.10 -8.01
N ARG A 55 1.58 -8.26 -6.97
CA ARG A 55 0.43 -7.52 -6.43
C ARG A 55 0.82 -6.06 -6.21
N ARG A 56 -0.07 -5.14 -6.55
CA ARG A 56 0.17 -3.70 -6.35
C ARG A 56 -0.12 -3.30 -4.92
N VAL A 57 0.89 -2.79 -4.24
CA VAL A 57 0.77 -2.08 -2.98
C VAL A 57 0.66 -0.59 -3.26
N TYR A 58 -0.44 -0.01 -2.80
CA TYR A 58 -0.76 1.42 -2.94
C TYR A 58 -0.77 2.11 -1.58
N VAL A 59 -0.80 3.45 -1.57
CA VAL A 59 -0.96 4.26 -0.36
C VAL A 59 -2.31 4.98 -0.35
N HIS A 60 -3.09 4.74 0.70
CA HIS A 60 -4.33 5.46 0.98
C HIS A 60 -4.14 6.54 2.05
N LEU A 61 -3.84 7.77 1.64
CA LEU A 61 -3.43 8.86 2.55
C LEU A 61 -4.48 9.26 3.59
N ALA A 62 -5.78 9.19 3.29
CA ALA A 62 -6.80 9.60 4.25
C ALA A 62 -6.89 8.68 5.49
N PHE A 63 -6.45 7.42 5.35
CA PHE A 63 -6.39 6.45 6.45
C PHE A 63 -4.95 6.06 6.82
N LEU A 64 -3.95 6.63 6.14
CA LEU A 64 -2.53 6.31 6.30
C LEU A 64 -2.28 4.80 6.25
N TRP A 65 -2.76 4.16 5.18
CA TRP A 65 -2.57 2.73 4.93
C TRP A 65 -1.72 2.47 3.70
N PHE A 66 -0.91 1.42 3.78
CA PHE A 66 -0.60 0.61 2.60
C PHE A 66 -1.73 -0.40 2.40
N TYR A 67 -2.10 -0.67 1.15
CA TYR A 67 -3.12 -1.67 0.82
C TYR A 67 -2.80 -2.37 -0.49
N TRP A 68 -3.24 -3.62 -0.64
CA TRP A 68 -2.98 -4.46 -1.83
C TRP A 68 -4.18 -5.30 -2.27
N GLY A 69 -5.37 -4.95 -1.79
CA GLY A 69 -6.64 -5.53 -2.18
C GLY A 69 -7.78 -4.94 -1.36
N ASP A 70 -8.93 -5.61 -1.36
CA ASP A 70 -10.17 -5.16 -0.71
C ASP A 70 -10.52 -5.95 0.56
N GLN A 71 -9.79 -7.03 0.85
CA GLN A 71 -10.02 -7.83 2.05
C GLN A 71 -9.56 -7.10 3.32
N TYR A 72 -10.11 -7.52 4.48
CA TYR A 72 -9.88 -6.82 5.75
C TYR A 72 -8.41 -6.81 6.20
N ASP A 73 -7.67 -7.84 5.84
CA ASP A 73 -6.27 -8.10 6.13
C ASP A 73 -5.31 -7.67 5.01
N GLU A 74 -5.82 -7.18 3.87
CA GLU A 74 -5.02 -6.69 2.74
C GLU A 74 -4.62 -5.21 2.87
N ARG A 75 -4.42 -4.77 4.11
CA ARG A 75 -4.01 -3.41 4.47
C ARG A 75 -3.23 -3.35 5.77
N VAL A 76 -2.37 -2.35 5.89
CA VAL A 76 -1.58 -2.08 7.10
C VAL A 76 -1.29 -0.59 7.24
N SER A 77 -1.18 -0.11 8.48
CA SER A 77 -0.77 1.27 8.77
C SER A 77 0.61 1.61 8.17
N CYS A 78 0.72 2.74 7.46
CA CYS A 78 1.98 3.27 6.94
C CYS A 78 2.68 4.23 7.93
N LEU A 79 2.17 4.39 9.17
CA LEU A 79 2.78 5.24 10.19
C LEU A 79 4.14 4.70 10.69
N ARG A 80 4.36 3.38 10.55
CA ARG A 80 5.61 2.71 10.92
C ARG A 80 6.01 1.79 9.77
N ILE A 81 6.99 2.22 8.97
CA ILE A 81 7.37 1.53 7.73
C ILE A 81 7.89 0.12 8.00
N GLY A 82 8.80 -0.08 8.97
CA GLY A 82 9.33 -1.41 9.29
C GLY A 82 8.23 -2.45 9.63
N PRO A 83 7.36 -2.19 10.64
CA PRO A 83 6.23 -3.07 10.93
C PRO A 83 5.27 -3.28 9.76
N ALA A 84 5.07 -2.28 8.89
CA ALA A 84 4.27 -2.42 7.70
C ALA A 84 4.92 -3.38 6.69
N ALA A 85 6.23 -3.24 6.48
CA ALA A 85 7.02 -4.13 5.64
C ALA A 85 6.97 -5.58 6.16
N ASP A 86 7.02 -5.79 7.48
CA ASP A 86 6.90 -7.14 8.07
C ASP A 86 5.53 -7.79 7.78
N VAL A 87 4.44 -7.01 7.75
CA VAL A 87 3.10 -7.51 7.39
C VAL A 87 3.04 -7.88 5.92
N ILE A 88 3.54 -6.99 5.05
CA ILE A 88 3.55 -7.21 3.59
C ILE A 88 4.44 -8.39 3.22
N GLU A 89 5.60 -8.52 3.85
CA GLU A 89 6.50 -9.67 3.71
C GLU A 89 5.79 -10.97 4.07
N ARG A 90 5.12 -11.05 5.23
CA ARG A 90 4.38 -12.25 5.62
C ARG A 90 3.28 -12.60 4.61
N ALA A 91 2.57 -11.60 4.09
CA ALA A 91 1.56 -11.81 3.06
C ALA A 91 2.17 -12.29 1.74
N ALA A 92 3.31 -11.71 1.31
CA ALA A 92 4.04 -12.15 0.12
C ALA A 92 4.60 -13.57 0.27
N GLN A 93 5.08 -13.94 1.45
CA GLN A 93 5.57 -15.29 1.74
C GLN A 93 4.43 -16.32 1.72
N ALA A 94 3.28 -15.98 2.34
CA ALA A 94 2.09 -16.82 2.32
C ALA A 94 1.50 -16.99 0.90
N GLY A 95 1.74 -16.01 0.03
CA GLY A 95 1.19 -15.93 -1.30
C GLY A 95 -0.03 -15.02 -1.34
N TRP A 96 -0.13 -14.21 -2.40
CA TRP A 96 -1.28 -13.34 -2.60
C TRP A 96 -2.58 -14.12 -2.76
N HIS A 97 -3.71 -13.50 -2.43
CA HIS A 97 -5.01 -14.09 -2.69
C HIS A 97 -5.19 -14.44 -4.20
N GLU A 98 -5.89 -15.52 -4.53
CA GLU A 98 -6.16 -15.85 -5.93
C GLU A 98 -7.26 -14.96 -6.50
N GLY A 99 -7.15 -14.61 -7.79
CA GLY A 99 -8.10 -13.74 -8.49
C GLY A 99 -7.64 -12.30 -8.67
N GLU A 100 -8.55 -11.48 -9.20
CA GLU A 100 -8.31 -10.07 -9.48
C GLU A 100 -8.08 -9.29 -8.18
N GLN A 101 -7.15 -8.34 -8.22
CA GLN A 101 -6.94 -7.41 -7.12
C GLN A 101 -8.14 -6.46 -7.04
N GLY A 102 -8.92 -6.57 -5.97
CA GLY A 102 -10.01 -5.64 -5.68
C GLY A 102 -9.51 -4.22 -5.42
N GLU A 103 -10.35 -3.23 -5.70
CA GLU A 103 -10.10 -1.84 -5.30
C GLU A 103 -10.50 -1.66 -3.83
N LEU A 104 -9.67 -0.94 -3.06
CA LEU A 104 -9.98 -0.64 -1.66
C LEU A 104 -11.32 0.12 -1.57
N ASN A 105 -12.31 -0.51 -0.96
CA ASN A 105 -13.60 0.10 -0.68
C ASN A 105 -13.80 0.19 0.85
N VAL A 106 -13.84 1.41 1.37
CA VAL A 106 -14.04 1.65 2.80
C VAL A 106 -15.53 1.90 3.06
N ASP A 107 -16.23 0.85 3.51
CA ASP A 107 -17.61 0.98 3.98
C ASP A 107 -17.65 1.63 5.38
N LEU A 108 -17.83 2.94 5.39
CA LEU A 108 -17.93 3.74 6.62
C LEU A 108 -19.13 3.35 7.50
N SER A 109 -20.17 2.72 6.94
CA SER A 109 -21.34 2.28 7.72
C SER A 109 -20.98 1.17 8.72
N LYS A 110 -19.95 0.38 8.42
CA LYS A 110 -19.42 -0.67 9.31
C LYS A 110 -18.46 -0.14 10.37
N ALA A 111 -17.82 1.01 10.13
CA ALA A 111 -16.93 1.65 11.09
C ALA A 111 -17.68 2.21 12.31
N LEU A 112 -18.95 2.57 12.14
CA LEU A 112 -19.80 3.14 13.20
C LEU A 112 -20.23 2.14 14.28
N TYR A 113 -20.03 0.83 14.08
CA TYR A 113 -20.40 -0.19 15.06
C TYR A 113 -19.28 -0.56 16.04
N ALA A 114 -18.07 -0.01 15.88
CA ALA A 114 -16.94 -0.29 16.78
C ALA A 114 -17.00 0.46 18.13
N ASP A 115 -17.81 1.51 18.24
CA ASP A 115 -17.98 2.32 19.47
C ASP A 115 -19.10 1.81 20.41
N ARG A 116 -19.56 0.56 20.22
CA ARG A 116 -20.54 -0.10 21.10
C ARG A 116 -20.06 -1.47 21.59
N LEU A 117 -18.91 -1.49 22.27
CA LEU A 117 -18.52 -2.59 23.17
C LEU A 117 -17.87 -2.04 24.44
#